data_AF-A0A8J4LSV1-F1
#
_entry.id   AF-A0A8J4LSV1-F1
#
_cell.length_a   1.000
_cell.length_b   1.000
_cell.length_c   1.000
_cell.angle_alpha   90.00
_cell.angle_beta   90.00
_cell.angle_gamma   90.00
#
_symmetry.space_group_name_H-M   'P 1'
#
loop_
_entity.id
_entity.type
_entity.pdbx_description
1 polymer ?
#
loop_
_entity_poly.entity_id
_entity_poly.type
_entity_poly.pdbx_seq_one_letter_code
_entity_poly.pdbx_strand_id
1 'polypeptide(L)'
;MEHEEHGLVPLTEELRLTEGGNNYEVLGRCIVPFALQDVNKGFESLVVFWRDGKRHMLGLCESNFCKTVLGPDPPGLQRGNGRLVWATYHAPEDEYDECRWDVQKVIHLPSDAYLLDYSAISFRGEFGADVAVVSQEDAAVWVGSFDWKEMEFVDTNSDGTRMGASITFPARPSAESNTVMLRVWHGLMKIGWS
;
A
#
# COMPACT_ATOMS: atom_id res chain seq x y z
N MET A 1 24.09 -28.03 -2.98
CA MET A 1 22.92 -27.40 -3.65
C MET A 1 22.11 -26.80 -2.54
N GLU A 2 22.34 -25.52 -2.30
CA GLU A 2 21.55 -24.73 -1.36
C GLU A 2 20.13 -24.65 -1.93
N HIS A 3 19.13 -25.02 -1.13
CA HIS A 3 17.75 -24.74 -1.46
C HIS A 3 17.60 -23.22 -1.47
N GLU A 4 17.35 -22.63 -2.64
CA GLU A 4 16.81 -21.27 -2.72
C GLU A 4 15.51 -21.27 -1.89
N GLU A 5 15.53 -20.63 -0.73
CA GLU A 5 14.30 -20.22 -0.06
C GLU A 5 13.59 -19.27 -1.02
N HIS A 6 12.65 -19.80 -1.80
CA HIS A 6 11.72 -18.97 -2.55
C HIS A 6 10.93 -18.16 -1.52
N GLY A 7 11.37 -16.93 -1.27
CA GLY A 7 10.70 -16.00 -0.38
C GLY A 7 9.24 -15.83 -0.82
N LEU A 8 8.36 -15.61 0.15
CA LEU A 8 6.93 -15.41 -0.11
C LEU A 8 6.77 -14.19 -1.01
N VAL A 9 6.01 -14.32 -2.10
CA VAL A 9 5.75 -13.21 -3.03
C VAL A 9 4.26 -12.85 -3.00
N PRO A 10 3.90 -11.55 -3.00
CA PRO A 10 2.50 -11.15 -3.08
C PRO A 10 1.85 -11.63 -4.39
N LEU A 11 0.60 -12.05 -4.29
CA LEU A 11 -0.28 -12.30 -5.42
C LEU A 11 -1.38 -11.23 -5.45
N THR A 12 -1.63 -10.67 -6.63
CA THR A 12 -2.75 -9.74 -6.84
C THR A 12 -3.86 -10.42 -7.65
N GLU A 13 -5.11 -10.17 -7.28
CA GLU A 13 -6.29 -10.70 -7.99
C GLU A 13 -7.14 -9.55 -8.55
N GLU A 14 -7.30 -9.48 -9.87
CA GLU A 14 -8.23 -8.54 -10.51
C GLU A 14 -9.65 -9.10 -10.39
N LEU A 15 -10.56 -8.35 -9.76
CA LEU A 15 -11.91 -8.81 -9.46
C LEU A 15 -12.95 -7.99 -10.22
N ARG A 16 -14.03 -8.64 -10.67
CA ARG A 16 -15.23 -8.01 -11.20
C ARG A 16 -16.42 -8.35 -10.32
N LEU A 17 -17.17 -7.33 -9.88
CA LEU A 17 -18.44 -7.57 -9.21
C LEU A 17 -19.48 -8.09 -10.22
N THR A 18 -20.19 -9.15 -9.84
CA THR A 18 -21.32 -9.70 -10.61
C THR A 18 -22.51 -8.75 -10.60
N GLU A 19 -23.43 -8.94 -11.55
CA GLU A 19 -24.68 -8.20 -11.60
C GLU A 19 -25.46 -8.37 -10.28
N GLY A 20 -25.73 -7.26 -9.59
CA GLY A 20 -26.35 -7.25 -8.25
C GLY A 20 -25.37 -7.09 -7.08
N GLY A 21 -24.04 -7.10 -7.30
CA GLY A 21 -23.03 -6.68 -6.32
C GLY A 21 -22.80 -7.62 -5.13
N ASN A 22 -23.45 -8.78 -5.10
CA ASN A 22 -23.37 -9.74 -3.99
C ASN A 22 -22.30 -10.83 -4.18
N ASN A 23 -21.70 -10.91 -5.36
CA ASN A 23 -20.66 -11.89 -5.69
C ASN A 23 -19.61 -11.28 -6.63
N TYR A 24 -18.47 -11.93 -6.82
CA TYR A 24 -17.38 -11.47 -7.67
C TYR A 24 -16.80 -12.59 -8.54
N GLU A 25 -16.19 -12.21 -9.66
CA GLU A 25 -15.42 -13.06 -10.55
C GLU A 25 -13.94 -12.65 -10.49
N VAL A 26 -13.04 -13.62 -10.44
CA VAL A 26 -11.60 -13.38 -10.58
C VAL A 26 -11.28 -13.32 -12.07
N LEU A 27 -10.87 -12.15 -12.55
CA LEU A 27 -10.50 -11.90 -13.94
C LEU A 27 -9.06 -12.30 -14.24
N GLY A 28 -8.18 -12.21 -13.24
CA GLY A 28 -6.76 -12.48 -13.43
C GLY A 28 -6.01 -12.52 -12.11
N ARG A 29 -4.85 -13.17 -12.16
CA ARG A 29 -3.91 -13.31 -11.05
C ARG A 29 -2.52 -12.94 -11.53
N CYS A 30 -1.85 -12.06 -10.81
CA CYS A 30 -0.52 -11.60 -11.19
C CYS A 30 0.39 -11.56 -9.97
N ILE A 31 1.56 -12.18 -10.09
CA ILE A 31 2.55 -12.17 -9.02
C ILE A 31 3.21 -10.79 -8.93
N VAL A 32 3.72 -10.46 -7.75
CA VAL A 32 4.58 -9.31 -7.53
C VAL A 32 5.90 -9.88 -7.04
N PRO A 33 7.00 -9.85 -7.81
CA PRO A 33 8.29 -10.40 -7.42
C PRO A 33 8.96 -9.48 -6.37
N PHE A 34 8.36 -9.42 -5.19
CA PHE A 34 8.78 -8.66 -4.04
C PHE A 34 8.77 -9.59 -2.83
N ALA A 35 9.94 -9.87 -2.25
CA ALA A 35 10.04 -10.83 -1.16
C ALA A 35 9.42 -10.27 0.13
N LEU A 36 8.41 -10.95 0.63
CA LEU A 36 7.83 -10.76 1.96
C LEU A 36 8.57 -11.65 2.96
N GLN A 37 8.71 -11.14 4.19
CA GLN A 37 9.44 -11.84 5.25
C GLN A 37 8.58 -12.83 6.04
N ASP A 38 7.25 -12.77 5.89
CA ASP A 38 6.31 -13.54 6.70
C ASP A 38 5.00 -13.77 5.92
N VAL A 39 4.30 -14.87 6.21
CA VAL A 39 3.04 -15.29 5.57
C VAL A 39 1.87 -14.40 5.91
N ASN A 40 1.98 -13.61 6.98
CA ASN A 40 0.95 -12.68 7.41
C ASN A 40 1.20 -11.25 6.91
N LYS A 41 2.20 -11.02 6.04
CA LYS A 41 2.53 -9.69 5.52
C LYS A 41 2.09 -9.55 4.07
N GLY A 42 1.62 -8.36 3.73
CA GLY A 42 1.15 -8.05 2.38
C GLY A 42 1.05 -6.55 2.16
N PHE A 43 0.33 -6.18 1.10
CA PHE A 43 -0.02 -4.79 0.85
C PHE A 43 -1.38 -4.48 1.47
N GLU A 44 -1.49 -3.50 2.36
CA GLU A 44 -2.79 -3.09 2.93
C GLU A 44 -3.61 -2.24 1.96
N SER A 45 -2.96 -1.70 0.92
CA SER A 45 -3.63 -0.89 -0.08
C SER A 45 -2.93 -0.99 -1.42
N LEU A 46 -3.74 -1.04 -2.48
CA LEU A 46 -3.29 -1.02 -3.87
C LEU A 46 -3.90 0.19 -4.58
N VAL A 47 -3.05 0.99 -5.21
CA VAL A 47 -3.47 2.07 -6.11
C VAL A 47 -3.01 1.71 -7.52
N VAL A 48 -3.96 1.41 -8.40
CA VAL A 48 -3.68 1.06 -9.80
C VAL A 48 -3.97 2.27 -10.69
N PHE A 49 -3.05 2.62 -11.57
CA PHE A 49 -3.16 3.79 -12.45
C PHE A 49 -2.53 3.51 -13.82
N TRP A 50 -2.90 4.32 -14.82
CA TRP A 50 -2.38 4.21 -16.18
C TRP A 50 -1.43 5.37 -16.47
N ARG A 51 -0.22 5.06 -16.96
CA ARG A 51 0.76 6.06 -17.38
C ARG A 51 1.54 5.54 -18.57
N ASP A 52 1.77 6.41 -19.56
CA ASP A 52 2.57 6.09 -20.75
C ASP A 52 2.11 4.80 -21.46
N GLY A 53 0.79 4.54 -21.46
CA GLY A 53 0.17 3.37 -22.06
C GLY A 53 0.32 2.06 -21.26
N LYS A 54 0.90 2.10 -20.05
CA LYS A 54 1.11 0.95 -19.18
C LYS A 54 0.29 1.07 -17.90
N ARG A 55 -0.14 -0.08 -17.38
CA ARG A 55 -0.70 -0.18 -16.02
C ARG A 55 0.44 -0.16 -15.01
N HIS A 56 0.26 0.59 -13.95
CA HIS A 56 1.15 0.64 -12.81
C HIS A 56 0.36 0.39 -11.53
N MET A 57 1.05 -0.05 -10.49
CA MET A 57 0.49 -0.16 -9.16
C MET A 57 1.42 0.45 -8.11
N LEU A 58 0.84 1.01 -7.05
CA LEU A 58 1.50 1.28 -5.78
C LEU A 58 0.90 0.35 -4.73
N GLY A 59 1.74 -0.48 -4.10
CA GLY A 59 1.36 -1.32 -2.96
C GLY A 59 1.89 -0.75 -1.66
N LEU A 60 1.00 -0.37 -0.74
CA LEU A 60 1.35 0.09 0.61
C LEU A 60 1.60 -1.11 1.51
N CYS A 61 2.82 -1.23 2.03
CA CYS A 61 3.11 -2.25 3.02
C CYS A 61 2.39 -1.96 4.35
N GLU A 62 1.83 -3.00 4.97
CA GLU A 62 1.18 -2.96 6.28
C GLU A 62 2.11 -2.34 7.34
N SER A 63 3.24 -3.01 7.57
CA SER A 63 4.16 -2.64 8.63
C SER A 63 5.39 -1.90 8.10
N ASN A 64 6.11 -1.25 9.02
CA ASN A 64 7.34 -0.53 8.67
C ASN A 64 8.38 -1.45 8.01
N PHE A 65 9.18 -0.88 7.10
CA PHE A 65 10.15 -1.59 6.26
C PHE A 65 9.58 -2.73 5.39
N CYS A 66 8.25 -2.93 5.33
CA CYS A 66 7.63 -4.16 4.80
C CYS A 66 8.11 -5.43 5.53
N LYS A 67 8.40 -5.32 6.83
CA LYS A 67 8.98 -6.43 7.62
C LYS A 67 8.06 -6.90 8.74
N THR A 68 8.38 -8.08 9.27
CA THR A 68 7.62 -8.70 10.36
C THR A 68 7.64 -7.85 11.64
N VAL A 69 6.56 -8.01 12.43
CA VAL A 69 6.38 -7.42 13.76
C VAL A 69 6.72 -8.41 14.89
N LEU A 70 7.19 -9.61 14.55
CA LEU A 70 7.55 -10.66 15.49
C LEU A 70 9.07 -10.74 15.72
N GLY A 71 9.48 -11.23 16.90
CA GLY A 71 10.88 -11.43 17.27
C GLY A 71 11.41 -10.45 18.33
N PRO A 72 12.69 -10.58 18.73
CA PRO A 72 13.26 -9.81 19.84
C PRO A 72 13.52 -8.32 19.55
N ASP A 73 13.56 -7.93 18.27
CA ASP A 73 13.64 -6.54 17.81
C ASP A 73 12.97 -6.44 16.43
N PRO A 74 11.63 -6.38 16.38
CA PRO A 74 10.91 -6.48 15.13
C PRO A 74 10.98 -5.15 14.35
N PRO A 75 11.66 -5.09 13.21
CA PRO A 75 11.79 -3.86 12.44
C PRO A 75 10.43 -3.30 11.98
N GLY A 76 9.40 -4.14 11.85
CA GLY A 76 8.03 -3.71 11.55
C GLY A 76 7.41 -2.74 12.58
N LEU A 77 7.90 -2.75 13.83
CA LEU A 77 7.42 -1.84 14.89
C LEU A 77 8.16 -0.49 14.91
N GLN A 78 9.18 -0.31 14.07
CA GLN A 78 9.95 0.94 14.00
C GLN A 78 9.21 2.02 13.21
N ARG A 79 8.38 2.79 13.91
CA ARG A 79 7.53 3.88 13.36
C ARG A 79 8.24 4.81 12.38
N GLY A 80 7.49 5.33 11.41
CA GLY A 80 7.97 6.31 10.43
C GLY A 80 8.84 5.74 9.31
N ASN A 81 8.80 4.42 9.12
CA ASN A 81 9.53 3.71 8.07
C ASN A 81 8.57 2.99 7.11
N GLY A 82 7.44 3.60 6.80
CA GLY A 82 6.48 3.09 5.82
C GLY A 82 7.08 3.00 4.42
N ARG A 83 6.53 2.12 3.60
CA ARG A 83 7.02 1.85 2.25
C ARG A 83 5.86 1.67 1.27
N LEU A 84 6.00 2.24 0.07
CA LEU A 84 5.20 1.91 -1.10
C LEU A 84 6.07 1.12 -2.08
N VAL A 85 5.52 0.07 -2.67
CA VAL A 85 6.15 -0.66 -3.76
C VAL A 85 5.50 -0.21 -5.07
N TRP A 86 6.28 0.45 -5.92
CA TRP A 86 5.85 0.77 -7.28
C TRP A 86 6.22 -0.35 -8.23
N ALA A 87 5.24 -0.84 -8.99
CA ALA A 87 5.45 -1.85 -10.01
C ALA A 87 4.68 -1.53 -11.30
N THR A 88 5.15 -2.09 -12.41
CA THR A 88 4.54 -1.95 -13.74
C THR A 88 3.98 -3.29 -14.19
N TYR A 89 2.79 -3.29 -14.76
CA TYR A 89 2.14 -4.49 -15.26
C TYR A 89 2.88 -5.08 -16.46
N HIS A 90 3.10 -6.39 -16.40
CA HIS A 90 3.57 -7.21 -17.50
C HIS A 90 2.48 -8.21 -17.86
N ALA A 91 1.95 -8.10 -19.08
CA ALA A 91 1.00 -9.07 -19.62
C ALA A 91 1.76 -10.34 -20.01
N PRO A 92 1.18 -11.53 -19.81
CA PRO A 92 1.78 -12.75 -20.34
C PRO A 92 1.82 -12.69 -21.87
N GLU A 93 2.97 -12.98 -22.47
CA GLU A 93 3.14 -12.98 -23.93
C GLU A 93 2.71 -14.31 -24.59
N ASP A 94 2.78 -15.42 -23.86
CA ASP A 94 2.37 -16.76 -24.31
C ASP A 94 1.86 -17.64 -23.14
N GLU A 95 1.70 -18.95 -23.38
CA GLU A 95 1.20 -19.92 -22.39
C GLU A 95 2.21 -20.30 -21.30
N TYR A 96 3.49 -19.96 -21.46
CA TYR A 96 4.57 -20.23 -20.53
C TYR A 96 4.96 -19.00 -19.70
N ASP A 97 4.54 -17.82 -20.14
CA ASP A 97 4.74 -16.58 -19.40
C ASP A 97 3.61 -16.33 -18.41
N GLU A 98 3.96 -15.84 -17.22
CA GLU A 98 3.01 -15.56 -16.17
C GLU A 98 2.73 -14.07 -16.07
N CYS A 99 1.50 -13.73 -15.70
CA CYS A 99 1.18 -12.34 -15.39
C CYS A 99 1.99 -11.88 -14.17
N ARG A 100 2.64 -10.73 -14.27
CA ARG A 100 3.41 -10.17 -13.15
C ARG A 100 3.40 -8.66 -13.10
N TRP A 101 3.73 -8.13 -11.93
CA TRP A 101 3.97 -6.72 -11.68
C TRP A 101 5.46 -6.48 -11.45
N ASP A 102 6.18 -6.03 -12.46
CA ASP A 102 7.62 -5.78 -12.37
C ASP A 102 7.91 -4.62 -11.42
N VAL A 103 8.54 -4.91 -10.28
CA VAL A 103 8.90 -3.91 -9.27
C VAL A 103 9.92 -2.93 -9.85
N GLN A 104 9.57 -1.65 -9.82
CA GLN A 104 10.41 -0.55 -10.32
C GLN A 104 11.16 0.13 -9.18
N LYS A 105 10.48 0.36 -8.05
CA LYS A 105 11.03 1.15 -6.95
C LYS A 105 10.31 0.83 -5.64
N VAL A 106 11.06 0.86 -4.55
CA VAL A 106 10.50 0.98 -3.19
C VAL A 106 10.59 2.45 -2.78
N ILE A 107 9.45 3.08 -2.57
CA ILE A 107 9.32 4.48 -2.20
C ILE A 107 9.16 4.57 -0.69
N HIS A 108 9.94 5.43 -0.06
CA HIS A 108 9.86 5.64 1.38
C HIS A 108 8.78 6.66 1.71
N LEU A 109 7.90 6.32 2.65
CA LEU A 109 7.04 7.33 3.24
C LEU A 109 7.91 8.35 4.03
N PRO A 110 7.49 9.62 4.10
CA PRO A 110 8.19 10.63 4.89
C PRO A 110 8.33 10.23 6.34
N SER A 111 9.45 10.58 6.97
CA SER A 111 9.70 10.25 8.38
C SER A 111 8.68 10.86 9.36
N ASP A 112 7.97 11.91 8.94
CA ASP A 112 6.89 12.54 9.72
C ASP A 112 5.52 11.86 9.55
N ALA A 113 5.39 10.92 8.59
CA ALA A 113 4.34 9.89 8.56
C ALA A 113 4.63 8.82 9.62
N TYR A 114 4.75 9.27 10.88
CA TYR A 114 5.27 8.51 12.01
C TYR A 114 4.24 7.54 12.61
N LEU A 115 3.83 6.57 11.79
CA LEU A 115 2.78 5.60 12.11
C LEU A 115 3.38 4.22 12.44
N LEU A 116 2.68 3.45 13.29
CA LEU A 116 3.05 2.09 13.68
C LEU A 116 2.71 1.08 12.59
N ASP A 117 1.54 1.26 11.98
CA ASP A 117 0.99 0.33 11.00
C ASP A 117 0.10 1.09 10.00
N TYR A 118 0.29 0.86 8.71
CA TYR A 118 -0.33 1.61 7.63
C TYR A 118 -1.46 0.79 7.02
N SER A 119 -2.67 1.33 6.98
CA SER A 119 -3.87 0.57 6.59
C SER A 119 -4.49 1.01 5.26
N ALA A 120 -4.28 2.25 4.83
CA ALA A 120 -4.67 2.69 3.49
C ALA A 120 -3.91 3.93 3.05
N ILE A 121 -3.87 4.13 1.73
CA ILE A 121 -3.37 5.34 1.08
C ILE A 121 -4.38 5.83 0.04
N SER A 122 -4.44 7.15 -0.15
CA SER A 122 -5.26 7.78 -1.17
C SER A 122 -4.59 9.02 -1.71
N PHE A 123 -4.75 9.24 -3.01
CA PHE A 123 -4.31 10.45 -3.70
C PHE A 123 -5.52 11.28 -4.10
N ARG A 124 -5.38 12.61 -4.14
CA ARG A 124 -6.45 13.50 -4.56
C ARG A 124 -6.57 13.53 -6.08
N GLY A 125 -7.55 12.83 -6.64
CA GLY A 125 -7.67 12.69 -8.10
C GLY A 125 -6.62 11.72 -8.65
N GLU A 126 -6.52 11.61 -9.98
CA GLU A 126 -5.68 10.57 -10.61
C GLU A 126 -4.17 10.80 -10.41
N PHE A 127 -3.72 12.05 -10.53
CA PHE A 127 -2.32 12.44 -10.35
C PHE A 127 -2.18 13.72 -9.51
N GLY A 128 -3.06 13.91 -8.52
CA GLY A 128 -2.94 15.06 -7.62
C GLY A 128 -1.75 14.91 -6.68
N ALA A 129 -1.18 16.05 -6.31
CA ALA A 129 -0.07 16.09 -5.36
C ALA A 129 -0.50 15.63 -3.97
N ASP A 130 -1.71 15.98 -3.51
CA ASP A 130 -2.12 15.68 -2.14
C ASP A 130 -2.35 14.17 -1.95
N VAL A 131 -1.80 13.67 -0.85
CA VAL A 131 -1.89 12.26 -0.46
C VAL A 131 -2.26 12.15 1.02
N ALA A 132 -3.08 11.16 1.35
CA ALA A 132 -3.43 10.81 2.72
C ALA A 132 -3.09 9.34 2.98
N VAL A 133 -2.45 9.07 4.11
CA VAL A 133 -2.11 7.73 4.61
C VAL A 133 -2.73 7.57 5.98
N VAL A 134 -3.42 6.47 6.23
CA VAL A 134 -4.10 6.21 7.51
C VAL A 134 -3.48 5.04 8.25
N SER A 135 -3.62 5.08 9.58
CA SER A 135 -3.31 3.97 10.48
C SER A 135 -4.53 3.66 11.33
N GLN A 136 -4.95 2.39 11.32
CA GLN A 136 -6.00 1.93 12.25
C GLN A 136 -5.46 1.85 13.68
N GLU A 137 -4.25 1.31 13.86
CA GLU A 137 -3.60 1.15 15.17
C GLU A 137 -3.38 2.49 15.89
N ASP A 138 -2.97 3.53 15.17
CA ASP A 138 -2.74 4.85 15.77
C ASP A 138 -3.99 5.74 15.83
N ALA A 139 -5.10 5.30 15.25
CA ALA A 139 -6.28 6.14 15.00
C ALA A 139 -5.86 7.52 14.43
N ALA A 140 -5.04 7.51 13.38
CA ALA A 140 -4.42 8.72 12.82
C ALA A 140 -4.43 8.72 11.30
N VAL A 141 -4.38 9.93 10.73
CA VAL A 141 -4.12 10.18 9.31
C VAL A 141 -2.92 11.09 9.17
N TRP A 142 -1.99 10.73 8.29
CA TRP A 142 -0.96 11.63 7.79
C TRP A 142 -1.38 12.16 6.43
N VAL A 143 -1.25 13.47 6.22
CA VAL A 143 -1.53 14.14 4.94
C VAL A 143 -0.26 14.83 4.48
N GLY A 144 0.09 14.69 3.20
CA GLY A 144 1.27 15.31 2.62
C GLY A 144 1.15 15.47 1.11
N SER A 145 2.30 15.45 0.42
CA SER A 145 2.37 15.61 -1.03
C SER A 145 3.23 14.52 -1.70
N PHE A 146 2.89 14.19 -2.94
CA PHE A 146 3.54 13.17 -3.76
C PHE A 146 3.88 13.73 -5.14
N ASP A 147 5.13 13.55 -5.56
CA ASP A 147 5.61 13.86 -6.90
C ASP A 147 5.47 12.62 -7.79
N TRP A 148 4.46 12.64 -8.67
CA TRP A 148 4.20 11.55 -9.62
C TRP A 148 5.25 11.43 -10.72
N LYS A 149 6.05 12.47 -10.98
CA LYS A 149 7.12 12.41 -11.98
C LYS A 149 8.31 11.65 -11.41
N GLU A 150 8.75 12.03 -10.21
CA GLU A 150 9.90 11.43 -9.52
C GLU A 150 9.53 10.13 -8.79
N MET A 151 8.23 9.89 -8.60
CA MET A 151 7.68 8.76 -7.83
C MET A 151 8.25 8.77 -6.41
N GLU A 152 8.06 9.89 -5.72
CA GLU A 152 8.52 10.16 -4.36
C GLU A 152 7.54 11.04 -3.59
N PHE A 153 7.56 10.96 -2.26
CA PHE A 153 6.89 11.95 -1.42
C PHE A 153 7.72 13.22 -1.35
N VAL A 154 7.03 14.35 -1.21
CA VAL A 154 7.69 15.65 -1.03
C VAL A 154 7.82 15.91 0.46
N ASP A 155 9.04 15.80 0.99
CA ASP A 155 9.30 15.96 2.43
C ASP A 155 9.31 17.42 2.87
N THR A 156 9.75 18.33 2.00
CA THR A 156 9.92 19.77 2.32
C THR A 156 9.55 20.66 1.14
N ASN A 157 8.98 21.81 1.44
CA ASN A 157 8.78 22.91 0.50
C ASN A 157 10.12 23.53 0.09
N SER A 158 10.10 24.36 -0.95
CA SER A 158 11.28 25.15 -1.39
C SER A 158 11.83 26.09 -0.31
N ASP A 159 11.05 26.41 0.72
CA ASP A 159 11.45 27.21 1.87
C ASP A 159 11.96 26.39 3.07
N GLY A 160 12.01 25.06 2.94
CA GLY A 160 12.44 24.12 3.98
C GLY A 160 11.34 23.70 4.96
N THR A 161 10.10 24.18 4.82
CA THR A 161 8.98 23.77 5.67
C THR A 161 8.54 22.34 5.35
N ARG A 162 8.31 21.50 6.37
CA ARG A 162 7.76 20.15 6.17
C ARG A 162 6.38 20.20 5.53
N MET A 163 6.14 19.36 4.52
CA MET A 163 4.85 19.30 3.82
C MET A 163 3.84 18.31 4.44
N GLY A 164 4.29 17.46 5.35
CA GLY A 164 3.47 16.46 6.04
C GLY A 164 2.84 16.99 7.32
N ALA A 165 1.62 16.54 7.62
CA ALA A 165 0.97 16.75 8.90
C ALA A 165 0.18 15.52 9.34
N SER A 166 0.36 15.13 10.60
CA SER A 166 -0.39 14.05 11.23
C SER A 166 -1.55 14.61 12.05
N ILE A 167 -2.74 14.05 11.83
CA ILE A 167 -3.97 14.34 12.56
C ILE A 167 -4.36 13.08 13.31
N THR A 168 -4.39 13.15 14.64
CA THR A 168 -4.79 12.05 15.51
C THR A 168 -6.25 12.22 15.89
N PHE A 169 -7.03 11.14 15.80
CA PHE A 169 -8.41 11.12 16.24
C PHE A 169 -8.46 10.63 17.69
N PRO A 170 -9.15 11.31 18.60
CA PRO A 170 -9.24 10.88 19.98
C PRO A 170 -9.90 9.50 20.06
N ALA A 171 -9.25 8.56 20.74
CA ALA A 171 -9.90 7.34 21.21
C ALA A 171 -11.04 7.78 22.14
N ARG A 172 -12.30 7.65 21.71
CA ARG A 172 -13.41 8.06 22.57
C ARG A 172 -13.44 7.17 23.82
N PRO A 173 -13.56 7.74 25.02
CA PRO A 173 -14.02 6.95 26.16
C PRO A 173 -15.42 6.39 25.81
N SER A 174 -15.62 5.12 26.09
CA SER A 174 -16.83 4.35 25.77
C SER A 174 -18.10 4.99 26.37
N ALA A 175 -18.85 5.79 25.60
CA ALA A 175 -20.23 6.14 25.95
C ALA A 175 -21.10 6.70 24.82
N GLU A 176 -20.55 7.31 23.77
CA GLU A 176 -21.41 7.92 22.73
C GLU A 176 -20.98 7.50 21.32
N SER A 177 -21.78 6.60 20.74
CA SER A 177 -21.62 6.07 19.39
C SER A 177 -22.09 7.08 18.33
N ASN A 178 -21.17 7.92 17.87
CA ASN A 178 -21.20 8.42 16.50
C ASN A 178 -19.90 7.96 15.85
N THR A 179 -19.90 6.75 15.30
CA THR A 179 -18.78 6.17 14.56
C THR A 179 -18.44 7.08 13.39
N VAL A 180 -17.30 7.77 13.45
CA VAL A 180 -16.70 8.36 12.26
C VAL A 180 -15.89 7.26 11.59
N MET A 181 -16.54 6.50 10.71
CA MET A 181 -15.86 5.54 9.86
C MET A 181 -15.23 6.34 8.71
N LEU A 182 -13.91 6.54 8.74
CA LEU A 182 -13.19 7.09 7.59
C LEU A 182 -13.12 5.98 6.52
N ARG A 183 -14.10 5.94 5.62
CA ARG A 183 -14.01 5.09 4.42
C ARG A 183 -13.18 5.83 3.38
N VAL A 184 -11.92 5.45 3.25
CA VAL A 184 -11.13 5.75 2.06
C VAL A 184 -11.62 4.81 0.96
N TRP A 185 -12.43 5.32 0.04
CA TRP A 185 -13.02 4.52 -1.03
C TRP A 185 -12.03 4.45 -2.21
N HIS A 186 -11.26 3.37 -2.29
CA HIS A 186 -10.73 2.84 -3.55
C HIS A 186 -11.42 1.49 -3.78
N GLY A 187 -11.73 1.17 -5.04
CA GLY A 187 -12.44 -0.06 -5.40
C GLY A 187 -11.89 -1.29 -4.66
N LEU A 188 -12.78 -2.09 -4.08
CA LEU A 188 -12.43 -3.27 -3.28
C LEU A 188 -11.56 -4.24 -4.09
N MET A 189 -10.29 -4.34 -3.72
CA MET A 189 -9.44 -5.48 -4.04
C MET A 189 -9.18 -6.19 -2.71
N LYS A 190 -9.72 -7.41 -2.58
CA LYS A 190 -9.55 -8.24 -1.39
C LYS A 190 -8.33 -9.11 -1.63
N ILE A 191 -7.29 -8.97 -0.83
CA ILE A 191 -6.11 -9.84 -0.90
C ILE A 191 -6.47 -11.14 -0.18
N GLY A 192 -6.56 -12.23 -0.94
CA GLY A 192 -6.73 -13.58 -0.42
C GLY A 192 -5.37 -14.24 -0.22
N TRP A 193 -5.24 -14.99 0.87
CA TRP A 193 -4.10 -15.86 1.13
C TRP A 193 -4.41 -17.27 0.59
N SER A 194 -3.50 -17.86 -0.17
CA SER A 194 -3.56 -19.26 -0.62
C SER A 194 -2.56 -20.12 0.13
#